data_AF-A0A2K8Q0Q8-F1
#
_entry.id   AF-A0A2K8Q0Q8-F1
#
_cell.length_a   1.000
_cell.length_b   1.000
_cell.length_c   1.000
_cell.angle_alpha   90.00
_cell.angle_beta   90.00
_cell.angle_gamma   90.00
#
_symmetry.space_group_name_H-M   'P 1'
#
loop_
_entity.id
_entity.type
_entity.pdbx_description
1 polymer ?
#
loop_
_entity_poly.entity_id
_entity_poly.type
_entity_poly.pdbx_seq_one_letter_code
_entity_poly.pdbx_strand_id
1 'polypeptide(L)'
;MPFKSLCNKADAGLHSEGQFVKALDEFSKQNGLMGKATHWIKNIGSLSTEVAGVKAEVTLLQGQVNSSILSSITKLAQQGKPILLLLDEIQALASSKYKTTIASLRTALDMHKETIKVVFTGSSREGLRQMFSVSSAPFFHYGQNLPFPNLTKAFTDHLADVFNQTTGRSLNKEILWHAFLDMKQSPQLARSLVERLALNPMLAIDFAKEQLIADTMGHRDFSGLWGEFKLLEQLILKAIAESQVELYSSQFRQHLADSIGVDNIAVRFIQSALRSLSKKQIIFKPENGTYEIEDALFKEWIMDEA
;
A
#
# COMPACT_ATOMS: atom_id res chain seq x y z
N MET A 1 8.80 -16.59 -23.41
CA MET A 1 7.36 -16.48 -23.11
C MET A 1 6.99 -15.00 -23.14
N PRO A 2 5.96 -14.55 -23.87
CA PRO A 2 5.56 -13.15 -23.83
C PRO A 2 4.81 -12.90 -22.51
N PHE A 3 5.49 -12.28 -21.55
CA PHE A 3 4.87 -11.74 -20.35
C PHE A 3 4.07 -10.50 -20.75
N LYS A 4 2.79 -10.44 -20.37
CA LYS A 4 1.97 -9.24 -20.53
C LYS A 4 1.48 -8.83 -19.16
N SER A 5 1.96 -7.68 -18.70
CA SER A 5 1.68 -7.10 -17.39
C SER A 5 0.47 -6.16 -17.47
N LEU A 6 -0.44 -6.26 -16.51
CA LEU A 6 -1.45 -5.24 -16.25
C LEU A 6 -0.92 -4.35 -15.11
N CYS A 7 -0.38 -3.20 -15.46
CA CYS A 7 0.08 -2.22 -14.48
C CYS A 7 -1.09 -1.29 -14.17
N ASN A 8 -1.80 -1.53 -13.07
CA ASN A 8 -2.90 -0.69 -12.66
C ASN A 8 -2.35 0.37 -11.70
N LYS A 9 -2.13 1.60 -12.16
CA LYS A 9 -1.99 2.75 -11.26
C LYS A 9 -3.38 3.08 -10.72
N ALA A 10 -3.80 2.33 -9.70
CA ALA A 10 -4.98 2.68 -8.93
C ALA A 10 -4.56 3.77 -7.94
N ASP A 11 -4.70 5.03 -8.34
CA ASP A 11 -4.64 6.14 -7.38
C ASP A 11 -5.73 5.92 -6.32
N ALA A 12 -5.30 5.86 -5.07
CA ALA A 12 -6.14 5.56 -3.92
C ALA A 12 -7.16 6.68 -3.69
N GLY A 13 -8.30 6.61 -4.36
CA GLY A 13 -9.43 7.52 -4.10
C GLY A 13 -10.65 7.13 -4.91
N LEU A 14 -11.78 6.86 -4.23
CA LEU A 14 -13.21 6.75 -4.64
C LEU A 14 -13.64 6.08 -5.97
N HIS A 15 -12.73 5.83 -6.92
CA HIS A 15 -12.92 5.34 -8.29
C HIS A 15 -12.21 4.00 -8.56
N SER A 16 -11.57 3.40 -7.55
CA SER A 16 -10.70 2.23 -7.71
C SER A 16 -11.39 0.99 -8.30
N GLU A 17 -12.65 0.73 -7.94
CA GLU A 17 -13.40 -0.43 -8.46
C GLU A 17 -13.74 -0.31 -9.95
N GLY A 18 -14.28 0.86 -10.37
CA GLY A 18 -14.61 1.09 -11.77
C GLY A 18 -13.38 1.12 -12.67
N GLN A 19 -12.28 1.70 -12.17
CA GLN A 19 -10.98 1.68 -12.85
C GLN A 19 -10.42 0.26 -12.95
N PHE A 20 -10.52 -0.54 -11.89
CA PHE A 20 -10.08 -1.93 -11.88
C PHE A 20 -10.83 -2.79 -12.91
N VAL A 21 -12.16 -2.72 -12.93
CA VAL A 21 -12.96 -3.47 -13.90
C VAL A 21 -12.68 -3.01 -15.33
N LYS A 22 -12.53 -1.70 -15.54
CA LYS A 22 -12.17 -1.14 -16.84
C LYS A 22 -10.79 -1.62 -17.29
N ALA A 23 -9.79 -1.61 -16.42
CA ALA A 23 -8.43 -2.09 -16.72
C ALA A 23 -8.43 -3.59 -17.07
N LEU A 24 -9.18 -4.41 -16.33
CA LEU A 24 -9.36 -5.83 -16.64
C LEU A 24 -10.02 -6.07 -18.01
N ASP A 25 -11.08 -5.30 -18.32
CA ASP A 25 -11.77 -5.40 -19.61
C ASP A 25 -10.87 -4.94 -20.78
N GLU A 26 -10.11 -3.85 -20.60
CA GLU A 26 -9.11 -3.37 -21.57
C GLU A 26 -7.98 -4.41 -21.78
N PHE A 27 -7.48 -5.02 -20.72
CA PHE A 27 -6.49 -6.09 -20.80
C PHE A 27 -7.03 -7.32 -21.54
N SER A 28 -8.29 -7.70 -21.27
CA SER A 28 -8.96 -8.79 -21.98
C SER A 28 -9.03 -8.49 -23.49
N LYS A 29 -9.45 -7.27 -23.87
CA LYS A 29 -9.52 -6.84 -25.28
C LYS A 29 -8.16 -6.83 -25.98
N GLN A 30 -7.10 -6.38 -25.32
CA GLN A 30 -5.74 -6.34 -25.88
C GLN A 30 -5.12 -7.73 -26.08
N ASN A 31 -5.63 -8.75 -25.40
CA ASN A 31 -5.09 -10.11 -25.43
C ASN A 31 -5.91 -11.12 -26.25
N GLY A 32 -7.09 -10.74 -26.73
CA GLY A 32 -7.89 -11.56 -27.63
C GLY A 32 -9.19 -10.88 -28.06
N LEU A 33 -9.14 -10.25 -29.23
CA LEU A 33 -10.22 -9.84 -30.14
C LEU A 33 -11.28 -8.83 -29.62
N MET A 34 -11.44 -7.78 -30.44
CA MET A 34 -12.61 -6.90 -30.61
C MET A 34 -13.93 -7.58 -30.22
N GLY A 35 -14.46 -7.22 -29.05
CA GLY A 35 -15.79 -7.59 -28.59
C GLY A 35 -16.41 -6.43 -27.82
N LYS A 36 -17.31 -5.70 -28.50
CA LYS A 36 -18.21 -4.62 -28.03
C LYS A 36 -18.31 -4.40 -26.51
N ALA A 37 -17.37 -3.67 -25.92
CA ALA A 37 -17.53 -3.09 -24.58
C ALA A 37 -17.11 -1.61 -24.56
N THR A 38 -17.59 -0.86 -25.55
CA THR A 38 -17.37 0.60 -25.68
C THR A 38 -18.61 1.42 -25.31
N HIS A 39 -19.73 0.80 -24.90
CA HIS A 39 -20.99 1.53 -24.77
C HIS A 39 -21.30 2.10 -23.37
N TRP A 40 -20.53 1.81 -22.33
CA TRP A 40 -20.94 2.07 -20.93
C TRP A 40 -20.18 3.20 -20.22
N ILE A 41 -19.08 3.72 -20.77
CA ILE A 41 -18.27 4.79 -20.14
C ILE A 41 -19.00 6.15 -20.11
N LYS A 42 -20.13 6.32 -20.82
CA LYS A 42 -20.82 7.62 -20.92
C LYS A 42 -21.64 8.05 -19.69
N ASN A 43 -21.97 7.16 -18.76
CA ASN A 43 -22.96 7.48 -17.70
C ASN A 43 -22.42 7.57 -16.26
N ILE A 44 -21.10 7.60 -16.06
CA ILE A 44 -20.52 7.77 -14.69
C ILE A 44 -20.45 9.27 -14.30
N GLY A 45 -20.69 10.18 -15.24
CA GLY A 45 -20.77 11.62 -14.97
C GLY A 45 -22.20 12.08 -14.69
N SER A 46 -22.43 12.56 -13.47
CA SER A 46 -23.59 13.32 -13.00
C SER A 46 -24.85 12.51 -12.63
N LEU A 47 -25.14 12.43 -11.33
CA LEU A 47 -26.26 13.12 -10.66
C LEU A 47 -26.53 12.52 -9.29
N SER A 48 -26.37 13.37 -8.28
CA SER A 48 -26.69 13.14 -6.88
C SER A 48 -28.09 13.70 -6.60
N THR A 49 -29.07 12.83 -6.30
CA THR A 49 -30.19 13.10 -5.37
C THR A 49 -31.14 11.90 -5.25
N GLU A 50 -31.64 11.67 -4.03
CA GLU A 50 -32.73 10.77 -3.59
C GLU A 50 -32.37 9.37 -3.03
N VAL A 51 -32.52 9.26 -1.71
CA VAL A 51 -31.98 8.25 -0.80
C VAL A 51 -32.63 6.86 -0.91
N ALA A 52 -33.74 6.71 -1.65
CA ALA A 52 -34.41 5.42 -1.85
C ALA A 52 -33.98 4.68 -3.14
N GLY A 53 -33.74 5.41 -4.23
CA GLY A 53 -33.29 4.85 -5.51
C GLY A 53 -31.84 4.36 -5.47
N VAL A 54 -31.00 5.04 -4.68
CA VAL A 54 -29.57 4.73 -4.55
C VAL A 54 -29.32 3.29 -4.10
N LYS A 55 -30.11 2.71 -3.20
CA LYS A 55 -29.86 1.32 -2.75
C LYS A 55 -30.17 0.27 -3.83
N ALA A 56 -31.27 0.44 -4.56
CA ALA A 56 -31.63 -0.46 -5.65
C ALA A 56 -30.66 -0.34 -6.82
N GLU A 57 -30.28 0.90 -7.17
CA GLU A 57 -29.32 1.18 -8.22
C GLU A 57 -27.92 0.72 -7.85
N VAL A 58 -27.44 0.95 -6.61
CA VAL A 58 -26.16 0.42 -6.12
C VAL A 58 -26.16 -1.11 -6.14
N THR A 59 -27.27 -1.77 -5.80
CA THR A 59 -27.35 -3.24 -5.86
C THR A 59 -27.32 -3.77 -7.29
N LEU A 60 -28.02 -3.10 -8.22
CA LEU A 60 -27.99 -3.43 -9.65
C LEU A 60 -26.60 -3.21 -10.26
N LEU A 61 -25.94 -2.10 -9.94
CA LEU A 61 -24.58 -1.79 -10.36
C LEU A 61 -23.59 -2.82 -9.80
N GLN A 62 -23.68 -3.18 -8.52
CA GLN A 62 -22.83 -4.23 -7.93
C GLN A 62 -23.05 -5.60 -8.58
N GLY A 63 -24.30 -5.99 -8.88
CA GLY A 63 -24.61 -7.23 -9.60
C GLY A 63 -24.03 -7.26 -11.02
N GLN A 64 -24.09 -6.13 -11.74
CA GLN A 64 -23.50 -5.98 -13.06
C GLN A 64 -21.95 -6.00 -13.02
N VAL A 65 -21.34 -5.36 -12.03
CA VAL A 65 -19.87 -5.36 -11.83
C VAL A 65 -19.35 -6.76 -11.51
N ASN A 66 -20.02 -7.50 -10.63
CA ASN A 66 -19.64 -8.87 -10.26
C ASN A 66 -19.65 -9.83 -11.47
N SER A 67 -20.73 -9.78 -12.26
CA SER A 67 -20.84 -10.57 -13.49
C SER A 67 -19.78 -10.16 -14.54
N SER A 68 -19.39 -8.88 -14.58
CA SER A 68 -18.35 -8.39 -15.46
C SER A 68 -16.96 -8.97 -15.12
N ILE A 69 -16.53 -8.95 -13.86
CA ILE A 69 -15.20 -9.46 -13.45
C ILE A 69 -15.06 -10.96 -13.78
N LEU A 70 -16.05 -11.76 -13.37
CA LEU A 70 -16.09 -13.19 -13.67
C LEU A 70 -16.02 -13.45 -15.18
N SER A 71 -16.78 -12.67 -15.97
CA SER A 71 -16.79 -12.81 -17.42
C SER A 71 -15.44 -12.46 -18.05
N SER A 72 -14.77 -11.40 -17.59
CA SER A 72 -13.48 -10.95 -18.13
C SER A 72 -12.37 -11.95 -17.84
N ILE A 73 -12.31 -12.49 -16.62
CA ILE A 73 -11.32 -13.51 -16.24
C ILE A 73 -11.59 -14.82 -16.96
N THR A 74 -12.87 -15.21 -17.10
CA THR A 74 -13.23 -16.42 -17.86
C THR A 74 -12.83 -16.30 -19.32
N LYS A 75 -13.05 -15.14 -19.95
CA LYS A 75 -12.62 -14.88 -21.33
C LYS A 75 -11.10 -14.98 -21.47
N LEU A 76 -10.34 -14.46 -20.50
CA LEU A 76 -8.88 -14.60 -20.46
C LEU A 76 -8.48 -16.08 -20.40
N ALA A 77 -9.07 -16.85 -19.49
CA ALA A 77 -8.77 -18.27 -19.34
C ALA A 77 -9.10 -19.09 -20.60
N GLN A 78 -10.17 -18.74 -21.32
CA GLN A 78 -10.59 -19.41 -22.56
C GLN A 78 -9.62 -19.23 -23.73
N GLN A 79 -8.61 -18.34 -23.62
CA GLN A 79 -7.56 -18.19 -24.63
C GLN A 79 -6.63 -19.41 -24.72
N GLY A 80 -6.73 -20.35 -23.78
CA GLY A 80 -5.99 -21.62 -23.81
C GLY A 80 -4.48 -21.48 -23.61
N LYS A 81 -4.02 -20.33 -23.11
CA LYS A 81 -2.60 -20.06 -22.80
C LYS A 81 -2.44 -19.77 -21.31
N PRO A 82 -1.32 -20.19 -20.69
CA PRO A 82 -0.99 -19.76 -19.34
C PRO A 82 -0.91 -18.23 -19.26
N ILE A 83 -1.56 -17.64 -18.26
CA ILE A 83 -1.61 -16.20 -18.01
C ILE A 83 -1.09 -15.95 -16.60
N LEU A 84 -0.18 -14.97 -16.46
CA LEU A 84 0.21 -14.40 -15.18
C LEU A 84 -0.45 -13.03 -15.03
N LEU A 85 -1.31 -12.88 -14.04
CA LEU A 85 -1.93 -11.61 -13.67
C LEU A 85 -1.12 -10.96 -12.54
N LEU A 86 -0.70 -9.72 -12.74
CA LEU A 86 -0.07 -8.90 -11.71
C LEU A 86 -1.12 -7.91 -11.20
N LEU A 87 -1.47 -8.01 -9.92
CA LEU A 87 -2.44 -7.13 -9.28
C LEU A 87 -1.73 -6.25 -8.26
N ASP A 88 -1.45 -5.02 -8.69
CA ASP A 88 -0.76 -4.04 -7.86
C ASP A 88 -1.71 -3.31 -6.92
N GLU A 89 -1.19 -2.99 -5.73
CA GLU A 89 -1.90 -2.31 -4.63
C GLU A 89 -3.29 -2.90 -4.32
N ILE A 90 -3.39 -4.23 -4.26
CA ILE A 90 -4.68 -4.93 -4.09
C ILE A 90 -5.42 -4.51 -2.82
N GLN A 91 -4.71 -4.04 -1.80
CA GLN A 91 -5.30 -3.55 -0.56
C GLN A 91 -6.11 -2.26 -0.73
N ALA A 92 -5.99 -1.55 -1.85
CA ALA A 92 -6.93 -0.48 -2.21
C ALA A 92 -8.39 -1.00 -2.29
N LEU A 93 -8.57 -2.32 -2.46
CA LEU A 93 -9.86 -3.00 -2.47
C LEU A 93 -10.22 -3.64 -1.11
N ALA A 94 -9.41 -3.46 -0.05
CA ALA A 94 -9.67 -4.04 1.28
C ALA A 94 -10.88 -3.43 2.01
N SER A 95 -11.42 -2.32 1.50
CA SER A 95 -12.60 -1.69 2.07
C SER A 95 -13.83 -2.60 1.97
N SER A 96 -14.67 -2.58 3.01
CA SER A 96 -15.93 -3.31 3.05
C SER A 96 -16.88 -2.92 1.90
N LYS A 97 -16.69 -1.75 1.29
CA LYS A 97 -17.43 -1.30 0.10
C LYS A 97 -17.27 -2.26 -1.09
N TYR A 98 -16.11 -2.91 -1.21
CA TYR A 98 -15.74 -3.73 -2.38
C TYR A 98 -15.83 -5.24 -2.11
N LYS A 99 -16.50 -5.64 -1.02
CA LYS A 99 -16.56 -7.04 -0.58
C LYS A 99 -17.10 -7.99 -1.65
N THR A 100 -18.12 -7.57 -2.39
CA THR A 100 -18.75 -8.38 -3.45
C THR A 100 -17.84 -8.55 -4.67
N THR A 101 -17.15 -7.48 -5.02
CA THR A 101 -16.19 -7.37 -6.13
C THR A 101 -15.01 -8.30 -5.89
N ILE A 102 -14.47 -8.23 -4.68
CA ILE A 102 -13.36 -9.08 -4.23
C ILE A 102 -13.77 -10.55 -4.13
N ALA A 103 -14.98 -10.85 -3.64
CA ALA A 103 -15.49 -12.21 -3.64
C ALA A 103 -15.60 -12.77 -5.06
N SER A 104 -16.14 -11.98 -5.99
CA SER A 104 -16.27 -12.36 -7.41
C SER A 104 -14.90 -12.56 -8.07
N LEU A 105 -13.93 -11.67 -7.78
CA LEU A 105 -12.54 -11.82 -8.22
C LEU A 105 -11.93 -13.12 -7.70
N ARG A 106 -12.03 -13.40 -6.39
CA ARG A 106 -11.54 -14.65 -5.80
C ARG A 106 -12.15 -15.86 -6.50
N THR A 107 -13.47 -15.91 -6.62
CA THR A 107 -14.16 -17.02 -7.29
C THR A 107 -13.67 -17.21 -8.72
N ALA A 108 -13.52 -16.14 -9.48
CA ALA A 108 -13.04 -16.20 -10.85
C ALA A 108 -11.62 -16.78 -10.93
N LEU A 109 -10.73 -16.34 -10.04
CA LEU A 109 -9.35 -16.80 -10.00
C LEU A 109 -9.24 -18.25 -9.51
N ASP A 110 -10.07 -18.66 -8.55
CA ASP A 110 -10.15 -20.05 -8.07
C ASP A 110 -10.62 -21.01 -9.19
N MET A 111 -11.64 -20.60 -9.97
CA MET A 111 -12.18 -21.40 -11.08
C MET A 111 -11.13 -21.64 -12.18
N HIS A 112 -10.25 -20.67 -12.43
CA HIS A 112 -9.31 -20.69 -13.56
C HIS A 112 -7.85 -20.83 -13.13
N LYS A 113 -7.59 -21.31 -11.91
CA LYS A 113 -6.25 -21.37 -11.29
C LYS A 113 -5.22 -22.21 -12.05
N GLU A 114 -5.65 -23.14 -12.92
CA GLU A 114 -4.75 -23.95 -13.75
C GLU A 114 -4.16 -23.14 -14.91
N THR A 115 -4.94 -22.21 -15.45
CA THR A 115 -4.55 -21.37 -16.60
C THR A 115 -4.07 -19.99 -16.15
N ILE A 116 -4.65 -19.45 -15.08
CA ILE A 116 -4.36 -18.11 -14.56
C ILE A 116 -3.63 -18.25 -13.23
N LYS A 117 -2.39 -17.76 -13.20
CA LYS A 117 -1.62 -17.55 -11.97
C LYS A 117 -1.65 -16.06 -11.63
N VAL A 118 -1.60 -15.72 -10.34
CA VAL A 118 -1.71 -14.33 -9.88
C VAL A 118 -0.59 -14.01 -8.91
N VAL A 119 0.00 -12.82 -9.06
CA VAL A 119 0.85 -12.19 -8.05
C VAL A 119 0.14 -10.94 -7.57
N PHE A 120 0.02 -10.82 -6.25
CA PHE A 120 -0.55 -9.64 -5.60
C PHE A 120 0.58 -8.83 -4.97
N THR A 121 0.56 -7.52 -5.12
CA THR A 121 1.46 -6.60 -4.42
C THR A 121 0.66 -5.60 -3.60
N GLY A 122 1.32 -5.02 -2.60
CA GLY A 122 0.72 -4.01 -1.73
C GLY A 122 1.74 -3.33 -0.84
N SER A 123 1.66 -2.01 -0.75
CA SER A 123 2.53 -1.18 0.08
C SER A 123 2.14 -1.16 1.56
N SER A 124 0.84 -1.31 1.90
CA SER A 124 0.40 -1.37 3.31
C SER A 124 0.38 -2.81 3.84
N ARG A 125 1.16 -3.04 4.89
CA ARG A 125 1.25 -4.34 5.57
C ARG A 125 -0.08 -4.67 6.25
N GLU A 126 -0.70 -3.70 6.92
CA GLU A 126 -2.03 -3.85 7.51
C GLU A 126 -3.07 -4.19 6.43
N GLY A 127 -3.06 -3.45 5.31
CA GLY A 127 -3.98 -3.69 4.21
C GLY A 127 -3.85 -5.09 3.62
N LEU A 128 -2.63 -5.56 3.37
CA LEU A 128 -2.37 -6.93 2.93
C LEU A 128 -2.81 -7.96 3.99
N ARG A 129 -2.56 -7.70 5.29
CA ARG A 129 -3.02 -8.59 6.37
C ARG A 129 -4.54 -8.76 6.37
N GLN A 130 -5.28 -7.67 6.17
CA GLN A 130 -6.75 -7.69 6.08
C GLN A 130 -7.26 -8.41 4.84
N MET A 131 -6.47 -8.45 3.76
CA MET A 131 -6.82 -9.12 2.50
C MET A 131 -6.49 -10.62 2.48
N PHE A 132 -5.42 -11.05 3.16
CA PHE A 132 -4.89 -12.41 3.01
C PHE A 132 -4.70 -13.20 4.32
N SER A 133 -4.45 -12.54 5.46
CA SER A 133 -3.92 -13.22 6.65
C SER A 133 -4.93 -13.43 7.77
N VAL A 134 -5.94 -12.56 7.91
CA VAL A 134 -6.97 -12.75 8.96
C VAL A 134 -8.00 -13.79 8.52
N SER A 135 -8.61 -14.52 9.46
CA SER A 135 -9.57 -15.60 9.12
C SER A 135 -10.81 -15.12 8.36
N SER A 136 -11.20 -13.86 8.55
CA SER A 136 -12.27 -13.20 7.81
C SER A 136 -11.83 -12.62 6.46
N ALA A 137 -10.56 -12.77 6.10
CA ALA A 137 -9.99 -12.12 4.94
C ALA A 137 -10.54 -12.71 3.64
N PRO A 138 -10.79 -11.86 2.63
CA PRO A 138 -11.37 -12.32 1.38
C PRO A 138 -10.50 -13.31 0.63
N PHE A 139 -9.16 -13.22 0.72
CA PHE A 139 -8.22 -14.14 0.10
C PHE A 139 -7.51 -15.02 1.13
N PHE A 140 -8.16 -15.29 2.27
CA PHE A 140 -7.61 -16.18 3.28
C PHE A 140 -7.28 -17.56 2.68
N HIS A 141 -6.03 -18.00 2.89
CA HIS A 141 -5.42 -19.21 2.31
C HIS A 141 -5.39 -19.31 0.78
N TYR A 142 -5.59 -18.20 0.05
CA TYR A 142 -5.57 -18.23 -1.41
C TYR A 142 -4.16 -18.40 -1.99
N GLY A 143 -3.14 -17.88 -1.29
CA GLY A 143 -1.77 -17.89 -1.79
C GLY A 143 -0.73 -17.94 -0.68
N GLN A 144 0.53 -18.06 -1.09
CA GLN A 144 1.67 -17.96 -0.20
C GLN A 144 2.04 -16.49 -0.01
N ASN A 145 2.20 -16.06 1.24
CA ASN A 145 2.74 -14.74 1.52
C ASN A 145 4.26 -14.80 1.35
N LEU A 146 4.78 -14.03 0.40
CA LEU A 146 6.21 -13.89 0.20
C LEU A 146 6.63 -12.50 0.71
N PRO A 147 7.23 -12.40 1.90
CA PRO A 147 7.71 -11.12 2.38
C PRO A 147 8.82 -10.62 1.46
N PHE A 148 8.77 -9.34 1.08
CA PHE A 148 9.87 -8.71 0.37
C PHE A 148 10.97 -8.36 1.39
N PRO A 149 12.15 -9.00 1.33
CA PRO A 149 13.20 -8.75 2.30
C PRO A 149 13.82 -7.38 2.08
N ASN A 150 14.44 -6.83 3.13
CA ASN A 150 15.26 -5.63 2.99
C ASN A 150 16.36 -5.88 1.96
N LEU A 151 16.62 -4.89 1.10
CA LEU A 151 17.69 -4.98 0.12
C LEU A 151 19.05 -5.02 0.83
N THR A 152 19.91 -5.91 0.36
CA THR A 152 21.24 -6.12 0.90
C THR A 152 22.25 -5.24 0.19
N LYS A 153 23.51 -5.28 0.65
CA LYS A 153 24.64 -4.61 0.01
C LYS A 153 24.80 -4.91 -1.49
N ALA A 154 24.33 -6.07 -1.95
CA ALA A 154 24.34 -6.40 -3.38
C ALA A 154 23.56 -5.38 -4.23
N PHE A 155 22.51 -4.77 -3.68
CA PHE A 155 21.75 -3.72 -4.35
C PHE A 155 22.58 -2.43 -4.52
N THR A 156 23.22 -1.96 -3.45
CA THR A 156 24.07 -0.76 -3.51
C THR A 156 25.32 -0.98 -4.35
N ASP A 157 25.90 -2.17 -4.29
CA ASP A 157 27.04 -2.55 -5.12
C ASP A 157 26.66 -2.50 -6.61
N HIS A 158 25.47 -3.00 -6.96
CA HIS A 158 24.93 -2.90 -8.32
C HIS A 158 24.72 -1.43 -8.75
N LEU A 159 24.18 -0.57 -7.89
CA LEU A 159 24.02 0.85 -8.20
C LEU A 159 25.36 1.56 -8.45
N ALA A 160 26.39 1.24 -7.66
CA ALA A 160 27.74 1.77 -7.86
C ALA A 160 28.36 1.28 -9.19
N ASP A 161 28.09 0.02 -9.57
CA ASP A 161 28.54 -0.53 -10.85
C ASP A 161 27.84 0.18 -12.03
N VAL A 162 26.52 0.40 -11.94
CA VAL A 162 25.76 1.16 -12.96
C VAL A 162 26.26 2.61 -13.05
N PHE A 163 26.55 3.25 -11.92
CA PHE A 163 27.15 4.58 -11.89
C PHE A 163 28.49 4.62 -12.63
N ASN A 164 29.35 3.64 -12.39
CA ASN A 164 30.65 3.55 -13.05
C ASN A 164 30.51 3.34 -14.56
N GLN A 165 29.64 2.41 -14.98
CA GLN A 165 29.37 2.15 -16.39
C GLN A 165 28.81 3.39 -17.12
N THR A 166 27.97 4.17 -16.44
CA THR A 166 27.30 5.34 -17.04
C THR A 166 28.20 6.57 -17.09
N THR A 167 29.02 6.80 -16.05
CA THR A 167 29.78 8.05 -15.88
C THR A 167 31.28 7.92 -16.09
N GLY A 168 31.82 6.70 -16.12
CA GLY A 168 33.24 6.41 -16.08
C GLY A 168 33.93 6.68 -14.72
N ARG A 169 33.20 7.21 -13.72
CA ARG A 169 33.74 7.55 -12.40
C ARG A 169 33.53 6.42 -11.40
N SER A 170 34.39 6.30 -10.41
CA SER A 170 34.22 5.32 -9.34
C SER A 170 33.33 5.89 -8.22
N LEU A 171 32.38 5.09 -7.74
CA LEU A 171 31.61 5.35 -6.53
C LEU A 171 31.95 4.27 -5.50
N ASN A 172 32.38 4.67 -4.31
CA ASN A 172 32.77 3.73 -3.27
C ASN A 172 31.55 2.96 -2.76
N LYS A 173 31.59 1.63 -2.92
CA LYS A 173 30.53 0.70 -2.55
C LYS A 173 30.24 0.68 -1.05
N GLU A 174 31.26 0.77 -0.20
CA GLU A 174 31.07 0.81 1.26
C GLU A 174 30.40 2.12 1.69
N ILE A 175 30.83 3.25 1.13
CA ILE A 175 30.24 4.55 1.47
C ILE A 175 28.78 4.60 1.01
N LEU A 176 28.46 4.08 -0.19
CA LEU A 176 27.08 4.00 -0.66
C LEU A 176 26.23 3.05 0.19
N TRP A 177 26.80 1.93 0.66
CA TRP A 177 26.13 1.02 1.57
C TRP A 177 25.79 1.69 2.91
N HIS A 178 26.73 2.42 3.51
CA HIS A 178 26.45 3.18 4.73
C HIS A 178 25.41 4.28 4.52
N ALA A 179 25.51 5.04 3.43
CA ALA A 179 24.48 6.03 3.08
C ALA A 179 23.09 5.38 2.92
N PHE A 180 23.01 4.18 2.36
CA PHE A 180 21.76 3.44 2.24
C PHE A 180 21.18 3.02 3.60
N LEU A 181 22.02 2.61 4.55
CA LEU A 181 21.60 2.33 5.92
C LEU A 181 21.08 3.58 6.63
N ASP A 182 21.78 4.72 6.48
CA ASP A 182 21.36 6.01 7.05
C ASP A 182 19.98 6.44 6.49
N MET A 183 19.75 6.21 5.20
CA MET A 183 18.47 6.45 4.51
C MET A 183 17.42 5.34 4.77
N LYS A 184 17.55 4.62 5.89
CA LYS A 184 16.66 3.54 6.36
C LYS A 184 16.39 2.46 5.30
N GLN A 185 17.40 2.15 4.48
CA GLN A 185 17.32 1.18 3.40
C GLN A 185 16.24 1.47 2.34
N SER A 186 15.92 2.76 2.09
CA SER A 186 14.98 3.17 1.03
C SER A 186 15.59 3.05 -0.38
N PRO A 187 15.09 2.15 -1.24
CA PRO A 187 15.65 1.96 -2.59
C PRO A 187 15.50 3.20 -3.47
N GLN A 188 14.42 3.95 -3.28
CA GLN A 188 14.16 5.20 -3.99
C GLN A 188 15.20 6.27 -3.63
N LEU A 189 15.52 6.44 -2.34
CA LEU A 189 16.50 7.42 -1.89
C LEU A 189 17.90 7.06 -2.38
N ALA A 190 18.30 5.78 -2.31
CA ALA A 190 19.58 5.32 -2.85
C ALA A 190 19.71 5.59 -4.35
N ARG A 191 18.67 5.28 -5.13
CA ARG A 191 18.67 5.56 -6.57
C ARG A 191 18.78 7.06 -6.85
N SER A 192 18.02 7.88 -6.13
CA SER A 192 18.03 9.35 -6.27
C SER A 192 19.39 9.94 -5.89
N LEU A 193 20.04 9.39 -4.86
CA LEU A 193 21.39 9.76 -4.44
C LEU A 193 22.40 9.50 -5.55
N VAL A 194 22.40 8.27 -6.09
CA VAL A 194 23.32 7.88 -7.17
C VAL A 194 23.09 8.72 -8.43
N GLU A 195 21.84 8.97 -8.79
CA GLU A 195 21.47 9.86 -9.91
C GLU A 195 22.00 11.28 -9.69
N ARG A 196 21.84 11.83 -8.49
CA ARG A 196 22.30 13.18 -8.16
C ARG A 196 23.83 13.30 -8.21
N LEU A 197 24.55 12.29 -7.74
CA LEU A 197 26.01 12.20 -7.88
C LEU A 197 26.46 12.03 -9.34
N ALA A 198 25.64 11.33 -10.16
CA ALA A 198 25.91 11.15 -11.58
C ALA A 198 25.79 12.49 -12.33
N LEU A 199 24.79 13.31 -11.98
CA LEU A 199 24.56 14.62 -12.58
C LEU A 199 25.48 15.72 -12.04
N ASN A 200 26.02 15.57 -10.83
CA ASN A 200 26.83 16.60 -10.15
C ASN A 200 28.20 16.05 -9.71
N PRO A 201 29.24 16.10 -10.57
CA PRO A 201 30.49 15.39 -10.30
C PRO A 201 31.30 15.83 -9.08
N MET A 202 31.13 17.08 -8.63
CA MET A 202 31.83 17.64 -7.47
C MET A 202 31.02 17.51 -6.17
N LEU A 203 29.83 16.93 -6.22
CA LEU A 203 28.95 16.83 -5.07
C LEU A 203 29.42 15.72 -4.13
N ALA A 204 29.67 16.08 -2.87
CA ALA A 204 29.99 15.10 -1.84
C ALA A 204 28.75 14.25 -1.50
N ILE A 205 28.95 12.94 -1.32
CA ILE A 205 27.86 11.99 -1.05
C ILE A 205 27.13 12.30 0.26
N ASP A 206 27.84 12.66 1.32
CA ASP A 206 27.20 12.97 2.61
C ASP A 206 26.29 14.19 2.51
N PHE A 207 26.76 15.26 1.84
CA PHE A 207 25.94 16.44 1.60
C PHE A 207 24.73 16.13 0.70
N ALA A 208 24.92 15.33 -0.36
CA ALA A 208 23.82 14.93 -1.25
C ALA A 208 22.76 14.08 -0.52
N LYS A 209 23.22 13.19 0.37
CA LYS A 209 22.39 12.34 1.22
C LYS A 209 21.59 13.19 2.20
N GLU A 210 22.23 14.09 2.94
CA GLU A 210 21.57 14.99 3.90
C GLU A 210 20.50 15.85 3.22
N GLN A 211 20.81 16.42 2.05
CA GLN A 211 19.81 17.17 1.28
C GLN A 211 18.63 16.29 0.86
N LEU A 212 18.86 15.06 0.38
CA LEU A 212 17.77 14.17 -0.02
C LEU A 212 16.88 13.76 1.16
N ILE A 213 17.46 13.52 2.33
CA ILE A 213 16.70 13.23 3.55
C ILE A 213 15.86 14.45 3.92
N ALA A 214 16.48 15.63 3.99
CA ALA A 214 15.80 16.88 4.33
C ALA A 214 14.68 17.22 3.33
N ASP A 215 14.93 17.06 2.03
CA ASP A 215 13.93 17.26 0.98
C ASP A 215 12.77 16.26 1.18
N THR A 216 13.06 14.99 1.43
CA THR A 216 12.02 13.97 1.59
C THR A 216 11.16 14.21 2.81
N MET A 217 11.76 14.62 3.94
CA MET A 217 11.02 15.01 5.14
C MET A 217 10.20 16.28 4.91
N GLY A 218 10.80 17.32 4.29
CA GLY A 218 10.14 18.60 4.05
C GLY A 218 9.02 18.55 3.01
N HIS A 219 9.04 17.59 2.07
CA HIS A 219 7.96 17.40 1.10
C HIS A 219 6.81 16.54 1.62
N ARG A 220 7.01 15.78 2.71
CA ARG A 220 5.93 15.02 3.33
C ARG A 220 5.22 15.92 4.33
N ASP A 221 3.92 16.13 4.12
CA ASP A 221 3.08 16.90 5.05
C ASP A 221 2.74 16.06 6.30
N PHE A 222 3.77 15.71 7.08
CA PHE A 222 3.61 14.98 8.34
C PHE A 222 2.91 15.83 9.40
N SER A 223 3.13 17.15 9.38
CA SER A 223 2.42 18.08 10.25
C SER A 223 0.91 18.09 9.97
N GLY A 224 0.52 18.17 8.69
CA GLY A 224 -0.87 18.06 8.27
C GLY A 224 -1.47 16.71 8.63
N LEU A 225 -0.77 15.61 8.33
CA LEU A 225 -1.19 14.26 8.71
C LEU A 225 -1.37 14.13 10.24
N TRP A 226 -0.43 14.68 11.02
CA TRP A 226 -0.49 14.69 12.48
C TRP A 226 -1.72 15.43 13.00
N GLY A 227 -2.07 16.55 12.37
CA GLY A 227 -3.26 17.35 12.67
C GLY A 227 -4.58 16.62 12.43
N GLU A 228 -4.61 15.55 11.63
CA GLU A 228 -5.81 14.73 11.42
C GLU A 228 -6.09 13.73 12.56
N PHE A 229 -5.14 13.54 13.46
CA PHE A 229 -5.28 12.62 14.59
C PHE A 229 -5.86 13.33 15.81
N LYS A 230 -6.75 12.63 16.52
CA LYS A 230 -7.23 13.10 17.82
C LYS A 230 -6.09 13.06 18.83
N LEU A 231 -6.17 13.89 19.87
CA LEU A 231 -5.16 13.94 20.94
C LEU A 231 -4.81 12.55 21.52
N LEU A 232 -5.81 11.69 21.75
CA LEU A 232 -5.56 10.32 22.22
C LEU A 232 -4.83 9.46 21.18
N GLU A 233 -5.15 9.62 19.90
CA GLU A 233 -4.46 8.90 18.81
C GLU A 233 -3.01 9.37 18.70
N GLN A 234 -2.76 10.67 18.81
CA GLN A 234 -1.42 11.27 18.85
C GLN A 234 -0.57 10.73 20.00
N LEU A 235 -1.09 10.73 21.22
CA LEU A 235 -0.37 10.19 22.38
C LEU A 235 -0.08 8.69 22.25
N ILE A 236 -1.00 7.92 21.68
CA ILE A 236 -0.77 6.50 21.38
C ILE A 236 0.30 6.33 20.30
N LEU A 237 0.32 7.15 19.25
CA LEU A 237 1.34 7.12 18.22
C LEU A 237 2.73 7.44 18.79
N LYS A 238 2.85 8.43 19.69
CA LYS A 238 4.11 8.71 20.41
C LYS A 238 4.58 7.49 21.19
N ALA A 239 3.69 6.89 21.98
CA ALA A 239 4.02 5.69 22.75
C ALA A 239 4.48 4.53 21.84
N ILE A 240 3.85 4.32 20.69
CA ILE A 240 4.26 3.29 19.71
C ILE A 240 5.63 3.64 19.11
N ALA A 241 5.88 4.91 18.79
CA ALA A 241 7.18 5.38 18.28
C ALA A 241 8.31 5.10 19.28
N GLU A 242 8.04 5.31 20.57
CA GLU A 242 8.93 5.01 21.70
C GLU A 242 9.02 3.51 22.06
N SER A 243 8.40 2.63 21.27
CA SER A 243 8.39 1.18 21.48
C SER A 243 7.70 0.74 22.78
N GLN A 244 6.69 1.49 23.24
CA GLN A 244 5.84 1.11 24.36
C GLN A 244 5.00 -0.15 24.02
N VAL A 245 5.24 -1.24 24.74
CA VAL A 245 4.51 -2.51 24.57
C VAL A 245 3.22 -2.53 25.40
N GLU A 246 3.27 -1.91 26.58
CA GLU A 246 2.27 -1.76 27.65
C GLU A 246 0.95 -1.04 27.35
N LEU A 247 0.44 -0.99 26.11
CA LEU A 247 -0.59 0.00 25.70
C LEU A 247 -1.95 -0.11 26.42
N TYR A 248 -2.19 -1.19 27.16
CA TYR A 248 -3.44 -1.39 27.92
C TYR A 248 -3.27 -1.32 29.45
N SER A 249 -2.03 -1.18 29.93
CA SER A 249 -1.76 -1.21 31.38
C SER A 249 -2.47 -0.06 32.10
N SER A 250 -2.79 -0.26 33.38
CA SER A 250 -3.38 0.80 34.21
C SER A 250 -2.46 2.01 34.29
N GLN A 251 -1.15 1.78 34.43
CA GLN A 251 -0.14 2.82 34.49
C GLN A 251 -0.13 3.67 33.22
N PHE A 252 -0.09 3.04 32.04
CA PHE A 252 -0.10 3.77 30.77
C PHE A 252 -1.39 4.56 30.57
N ARG A 253 -2.54 3.97 30.92
CA ARG A 253 -3.84 4.67 30.84
C ARG A 253 -3.92 5.86 31.78
N GLN A 254 -3.32 5.79 32.97
CA GLN A 254 -3.24 6.92 33.89
C GLN A 254 -2.34 8.03 33.33
N HIS A 255 -1.16 7.69 32.81
CA HIS A 255 -0.26 8.65 32.17
C HIS A 255 -0.93 9.42 31.03
N LEU A 256 -1.70 8.71 30.19
CA LEU A 256 -2.50 9.33 29.13
C LEU A 256 -3.62 10.22 29.69
N ALA A 257 -4.29 9.78 30.77
CA ALA A 257 -5.36 10.53 31.42
C ALA A 257 -4.83 11.86 31.97
N ASP A 258 -3.69 11.82 32.66
CA ASP A 258 -3.01 12.99 33.21
C ASP A 258 -2.57 13.96 32.10
N SER A 259 -2.05 13.43 30.98
CA SER A 259 -1.65 14.22 29.81
C SER A 259 -2.83 14.94 29.13
N ILE A 260 -4.03 14.36 29.19
CA ILE A 260 -5.25 14.93 28.60
C ILE A 260 -6.01 15.81 29.61
N GLY A 261 -5.75 15.66 30.91
CA GLY A 261 -6.48 16.35 31.99
C GLY A 261 -7.83 15.72 32.32
N VAL A 262 -7.93 14.38 32.29
CA VAL A 262 -9.13 13.62 32.68
C VAL A 262 -8.80 12.60 33.76
N ASP A 263 -9.80 12.19 34.54
CA ASP A 263 -9.57 11.29 35.68
C ASP A 263 -9.11 9.89 35.29
N ASN A 264 -9.61 9.36 34.16
CA ASN A 264 -9.32 8.01 33.70
C ASN A 264 -9.65 7.81 32.22
N ILE A 265 -8.83 7.01 31.54
CA ILE A 265 -9.10 6.52 30.18
C ILE A 265 -9.47 5.04 30.22
N ALA A 266 -10.72 4.74 29.87
CA ALA A 266 -11.18 3.36 29.76
C ALA A 266 -10.48 2.63 28.58
N VAL A 267 -10.22 1.34 28.76
CA VAL A 267 -9.58 0.46 27.76
C VAL A 267 -10.25 0.54 26.38
N ARG A 268 -11.58 0.68 26.34
CA ARG A 268 -12.36 0.81 25.10
C ARG A 268 -11.92 2.00 24.23
N PHE A 269 -11.44 3.09 24.82
CA PHE A 269 -10.98 4.26 24.08
C PHE A 269 -9.62 3.99 23.42
N ILE A 270 -8.71 3.32 24.12
CA ILE A 270 -7.43 2.85 23.54
C ILE A 270 -7.71 1.91 22.36
N GLN A 271 -8.59 0.93 22.56
CA GLN A 271 -8.97 0.00 21.49
C GLN A 271 -9.60 0.71 20.29
N SER A 272 -10.42 1.75 20.52
CA SER A 272 -11.04 2.53 19.46
C SER A 272 -10.00 3.35 18.69
N ALA A 273 -9.04 3.96 19.39
CA ALA A 273 -7.95 4.72 18.77
C ALA A 273 -7.04 3.81 17.94
N LEU A 274 -6.61 2.66 18.48
CA LEU A 274 -5.81 1.69 17.74
C LEU A 274 -6.54 1.16 16.50
N ARG A 275 -7.84 0.84 16.62
CA ARG A 275 -8.65 0.43 15.45
C ARG A 275 -8.77 1.54 14.40
N SER A 276 -8.91 2.79 14.82
CA SER A 276 -8.96 3.96 13.93
C SER A 276 -7.64 4.11 13.17
N LEU A 277 -6.51 4.08 13.88
CA LEU A 277 -5.16 4.18 13.31
C LEU A 277 -4.84 3.02 12.35
N SER A 278 -5.19 1.77 12.69
CA SER A 278 -5.04 0.64 11.78
C SER A 278 -5.93 0.75 10.55
N LYS A 279 -7.17 1.24 10.70
CA LYS A 279 -8.07 1.47 9.56
C LYS A 279 -7.53 2.55 8.62
N LYS A 280 -6.88 3.57 9.17
CA LYS A 280 -6.15 4.61 8.43
C LYS A 280 -4.80 4.11 7.87
N GLN A 281 -4.43 2.84 8.11
CA GLN A 281 -3.15 2.24 7.69
C GLN A 281 -1.91 3.01 8.20
N ILE A 282 -2.02 3.61 9.39
CA ILE A 282 -0.91 4.32 10.04
C ILE A 282 -0.08 3.36 10.89
N ILE A 283 -0.75 2.40 11.52
CA ILE A 283 -0.12 1.37 12.34
C ILE A 283 -0.56 0.00 11.87
N PHE A 284 0.33 -0.97 12.03
CA PHE A 284 0.04 -2.38 11.83
C PHE A 284 0.41 -3.17 13.07
N LYS A 285 -0.20 -4.36 13.21
CA LYS A 285 0.13 -5.33 14.26
C LYS A 285 0.73 -6.57 13.61
N PRO A 286 2.03 -6.85 13.77
CA PRO A 286 2.65 -8.10 13.36
C PRO A 286 2.20 -9.25 14.27
N GLU A 287 2.57 -10.48 13.90
CA GLU A 287 2.25 -11.70 14.66
C GLU A 287 2.87 -11.72 16.06
N ASN A 288 3.98 -11.00 16.27
CA ASN A 288 4.65 -10.82 17.56
C ASN A 288 3.80 -10.06 18.61
N GLY A 289 2.71 -9.42 18.20
CA GLY A 289 1.73 -8.84 19.09
C GLY A 289 1.91 -7.35 19.42
N THR A 290 2.94 -6.67 18.92
CA THR A 290 3.25 -5.27 19.23
C THR A 290 2.90 -4.34 18.07
N TYR A 291 2.21 -3.23 18.32
CA TYR A 291 1.92 -2.29 17.23
C TYR A 291 3.19 -1.59 16.75
N GLU A 292 3.26 -1.35 15.45
CA GLU A 292 4.35 -0.64 14.77
C GLU A 292 3.76 0.40 13.82
N ILE A 293 4.46 1.53 13.64
CA ILE A 293 4.10 2.55 12.64
C ILE A 293 4.53 2.04 11.26
N GLU A 294 3.64 2.14 10.26
CA GLU A 294 3.88 1.65 8.89
C GLU A 294 5.03 2.41 8.19
N ASP A 295 5.10 3.73 8.37
CA ASP A 295 6.11 4.59 7.76
C ASP A 295 7.25 4.93 8.74
N ALA A 296 8.45 4.44 8.45
CA ALA A 296 9.64 4.68 9.27
C ALA A 296 10.02 6.16 9.36
N LEU A 297 9.80 6.95 8.30
CA LEU A 297 10.11 8.39 8.29
C LEU A 297 9.10 9.15 9.17
N PHE A 298 7.83 8.75 9.12
CA PHE A 298 6.81 9.33 9.99
C PHE A 298 7.08 9.02 11.47
N LYS A 299 7.55 7.79 11.77
CA LYS A 299 8.00 7.43 13.12
C LYS A 299 9.11 8.34 13.62
N GLU A 300 10.13 8.60 12.80
CA GLU A 300 11.26 9.48 13.15
C GLU A 300 10.78 10.92 13.37
N TRP A 301 9.93 11.43 12.48
CA TRP A 301 9.30 12.74 12.65
C TRP A 301 8.50 12.86 13.96
N ILE A 302 7.77 11.80 14.37
CA ILE A 302 7.06 11.78 15.66
C ILE A 302 8.04 11.87 16.85
N MET A 303 9.21 11.25 16.75
CA MET A 303 10.21 11.25 17.82
C MET A 303 10.93 12.60 17.94
N ASP A 304 11.10 13.32 16.83
CA ASP A 304 11.89 14.54 16.77
C ASP A 304 11.06 15.82 16.89
N GLU A 305 9.85 15.86 16.31
CA GLU A 305 9.08 17.10 16.09
C GLU A 305 7.67 17.14 16.71
N ALA A 306 7.07 15.99 17.04
CA ALA A 306 5.64 15.91 17.41
C ALA A 306 5.31 16.19 18.88
#